data_AF-A0A4R4E0X4-F1
#
_entry.id   AF-A0A4R4E0X4-F1
#
_cell.length_a   1.000
_cell.length_b   1.000
_cell.length_c   1.000
_cell.angle_alpha   90.00
_cell.angle_beta   90.00
_cell.angle_gamma   90.00
#
_symmetry.space_group_name_H-M   'P 1'
#
loop_
_entity.id
_entity.type
_entity.pdbx_description
1 polymer ?
#
loop_
_entity_poly.entity_id
_entity_poly.type
_entity_poly.pdbx_seq_one_letter_code
_entity_poly.pdbx_strand_id
1 'polypeptide(L)'
;MPLRKWKMIITISIGLNILMGWYLFSKYQENNSIKKGIIIQYALGQQEALNELERALANQDDKEEFVKALTSAYGIIYHIEILTRSDNPMSKYVEFPKNINKINAPLQSMSVGTSLFDDAMDRLNVKWIQELEKYTSYISQVVTKLDFQNRINGKSLNEQYHVLNEVSDLIDEFKLHK
;
A
#
# COMPACT_ATOMS: atom_id res chain seq x y z
N MET A 1 -54.59 32.57 -9.48
CA MET A 1 -53.44 31.95 -10.19
C MET A 1 -52.12 31.74 -9.38
N PRO A 2 -52.02 31.92 -8.04
CA PRO A 2 -50.74 31.71 -7.33
C PRO A 2 -50.46 30.26 -6.90
N LEU A 3 -51.49 29.45 -6.62
CA LEU A 3 -51.36 28.06 -6.18
C LEU A 3 -50.62 27.13 -7.18
N ARG A 4 -50.80 27.35 -8.48
CA ARG A 4 -50.14 26.53 -9.53
C ARG A 4 -48.64 26.83 -9.63
N LYS A 5 -48.24 28.09 -9.41
CA LYS A 5 -46.83 28.50 -9.37
C LYS A 5 -46.12 27.93 -8.14
N TRP A 6 -46.76 27.97 -6.98
CA TRP A 6 -46.23 27.37 -5.74
C TRP A 6 -46.03 25.86 -5.85
N LYS A 7 -47.03 25.13 -6.38
CA LYS A 7 -46.89 23.68 -6.63
C LYS A 7 -45.72 23.37 -7.57
N MET A 8 -45.57 24.15 -8.63
CA MET A 8 -44.46 24.01 -9.59
C MET A 8 -43.09 24.26 -8.95
N ILE A 9 -42.95 25.33 -8.14
CA ILE A 9 -41.72 25.63 -7.40
C ILE A 9 -41.38 24.48 -6.45
N ILE A 10 -42.35 23.98 -5.68
CA ILE A 10 -42.15 22.85 -4.75
C ILE A 10 -41.69 21.60 -5.51
N THR A 11 -42.33 21.26 -6.64
CA THR A 11 -41.94 20.10 -7.45
C THR A 11 -40.53 20.24 -8.01
N ILE A 12 -40.15 21.42 -8.52
CA ILE A 12 -38.80 21.70 -9.02
C ILE A 12 -37.79 21.60 -7.87
N SER A 13 -38.09 22.16 -6.70
CA SER A 13 -37.22 22.09 -5.53
C SER A 13 -37.01 20.65 -5.05
N ILE A 14 -38.07 19.83 -5.01
CA ILE A 14 -37.95 18.42 -4.65
C ILE A 14 -37.08 17.68 -5.68
N GLY A 15 -37.33 17.89 -6.98
CA GLY A 15 -36.52 17.27 -8.04
C GLY A 15 -35.04 17.64 -7.95
N LEU A 16 -34.72 18.92 -7.71
CA LEU A 16 -33.35 19.38 -7.51
C LEU A 16 -32.69 18.79 -6.27
N ASN A 17 -33.41 18.67 -5.14
CA ASN A 17 -32.87 18.04 -3.93
C ASN A 17 -32.57 16.55 -4.13
N ILE A 18 -33.43 15.83 -4.86
CA ILE A 18 -33.18 14.42 -5.20
C ILE A 18 -31.93 14.30 -6.08
N LEU A 19 -31.82 15.12 -7.13
CA LEU A 19 -30.65 15.13 -8.01
C LEU A 19 -29.36 15.47 -7.26
N MET A 20 -29.43 16.46 -6.36
CA MET A 20 -28.28 16.85 -5.54
C MET A 20 -27.89 15.76 -4.53
N GLY A 21 -28.87 15.13 -3.88
CA GLY A 21 -28.64 14.00 -3.00
C GLY A 21 -28.01 12.81 -3.72
N TRP A 22 -28.50 12.50 -4.92
CA TRP A 22 -27.91 11.45 -5.77
C TRP A 22 -26.48 11.78 -6.21
N TYR A 23 -26.22 13.03 -6.61
CA TYR A 23 -24.87 13.49 -6.97
C TYR A 23 -23.88 13.35 -5.80
N LEU A 24 -24.28 13.78 -4.59
CA LEU A 24 -23.45 13.66 -3.39
C LEU A 24 -23.20 12.19 -3.02
N PHE A 25 -24.23 11.34 -3.10
CA PHE A 25 -24.10 9.92 -2.85
C PHE A 25 -23.17 9.23 -3.85
N SER A 26 -23.30 9.55 -5.14
CA SER A 26 -22.43 9.02 -6.20
C SER A 26 -20.96 9.39 -5.95
N LYS A 27 -20.68 10.67 -5.67
CA LYS A 27 -19.33 11.12 -5.30
C LYS A 27 -18.78 10.45 -4.05
N TYR A 28 -19.62 10.24 -3.03
CA TYR A 28 -19.23 9.55 -1.81
C TYR A 28 -18.83 8.10 -2.10
N GLN A 29 -19.61 7.39 -2.92
CA GLN A 29 -19.31 6.01 -3.32
C GLN A 29 -18.06 5.91 -4.18
N GLU A 30 -17.88 6.82 -5.13
CA GLU A 30 -16.68 6.91 -5.96
C GLU A 30 -15.42 7.08 -5.09
N ASN A 31 -15.46 8.02 -4.13
CA ASN A 31 -14.36 8.23 -3.20
C ASN A 31 -14.06 6.97 -2.37
N ASN A 32 -15.08 6.31 -1.83
CA ASN A 32 -14.88 5.05 -1.08
C ASN A 32 -14.26 3.95 -1.96
N SER A 33 -14.66 3.85 -3.23
CA SER A 33 -14.11 2.89 -4.17
C SER A 33 -12.62 3.15 -4.45
N ILE A 34 -12.25 4.41 -4.71
CA ILE A 34 -10.85 4.83 -4.91
C ILE A 34 -10.01 4.47 -3.68
N LYS A 35 -10.52 4.78 -2.48
CA LYS A 35 -9.83 4.46 -1.22
C LYS A 35 -9.55 2.97 -1.07
N LYS A 36 -10.58 2.14 -1.26
CA LYS A 36 -10.43 0.69 -1.23
C LYS A 36 -9.44 0.19 -2.28
N GLY A 37 -9.50 0.73 -3.50
CA GLY A 37 -8.59 0.38 -4.58
C GLY A 37 -7.12 0.64 -4.25
N ILE A 38 -6.82 1.77 -3.60
CA ILE A 38 -5.47 2.11 -3.14
C ILE A 38 -4.99 1.14 -2.05
N ILE A 39 -5.84 0.78 -1.09
CA ILE A 39 -5.48 -0.19 -0.03
C ILE A 39 -5.25 -1.59 -0.63
N ILE A 40 -6.05 -1.98 -1.62
CA ILE A 40 -5.86 -3.23 -2.37
C ILE A 40 -4.52 -3.23 -3.11
N GLN A 41 -4.17 -2.13 -3.79
CA GLN A 41 -2.88 -1.99 -4.47
C GLN A 41 -1.71 -2.11 -3.49
N TYR A 42 -1.82 -1.48 -2.32
CA TYR A 42 -0.83 -1.65 -1.24
C TYR A 42 -0.66 -3.12 -0.84
N ALA A 43 -1.77 -3.81 -0.57
CA ALA A 43 -1.73 -5.21 -0.12
C ALA A 43 -1.17 -6.16 -1.18
N LEU A 44 -1.55 -5.99 -2.44
CA LEU A 44 -1.02 -6.78 -3.55
C LEU A 44 0.47 -6.48 -3.80
N GLY A 45 0.87 -5.20 -3.74
CA GLY A 45 2.27 -4.82 -3.88
C GLY A 45 3.15 -5.46 -2.81
N GLN A 46 2.69 -5.54 -1.55
CA GLN A 46 3.45 -6.23 -0.48
C GLN A 46 3.64 -7.72 -0.79
N GLN A 47 2.61 -8.39 -1.33
CA GLN A 47 2.71 -9.78 -1.74
C GLN A 47 3.68 -9.96 -2.91
N GLU A 48 3.62 -9.08 -3.91
CA GLU A 48 4.54 -9.12 -5.07
C GLU A 48 5.99 -8.87 -4.62
N ALA A 49 6.21 -7.90 -3.74
CA ALA A 49 7.53 -7.64 -3.15
C ALA A 49 8.06 -8.88 -2.41
N LEU A 50 7.22 -9.54 -1.60
CA LEU A 50 7.60 -10.78 -0.91
C LEU A 50 8.03 -11.86 -1.89
N ASN A 51 7.24 -12.11 -2.93
CA ASN A 51 7.54 -13.14 -3.93
C ASN A 51 8.89 -12.88 -4.62
N GLU A 52 9.20 -11.62 -4.93
CA GLU A 52 10.47 -11.24 -5.57
C GLU A 52 11.66 -11.35 -4.62
N LEU A 53 11.47 -11.01 -3.34
CA LEU A 53 12.50 -11.21 -2.30
C LEU A 53 12.78 -12.69 -2.06
N GLU A 54 11.75 -13.54 -2.03
CA GLU A 54 11.90 -14.99 -1.93
C GLU A 54 12.57 -15.57 -3.18
N ARG A 55 12.20 -15.07 -4.37
CA ARG A 55 12.87 -15.44 -5.62
C ARG A 55 14.35 -15.09 -5.61
N ALA A 56 14.71 -13.90 -5.11
CA ALA A 56 16.11 -13.53 -4.95
C ALA A 56 16.82 -14.51 -4.00
N LEU A 57 16.30 -14.74 -2.80
CA LEU A 57 16.91 -15.63 -1.82
C LEU A 57 17.04 -17.10 -2.30
N ALA A 58 16.13 -17.57 -3.17
CA ALA A 58 16.20 -18.91 -3.76
C ALA A 58 17.27 -19.04 -4.85
N ASN A 59 17.72 -17.94 -5.46
CA ASN A 59 18.66 -17.92 -6.57
C ASN A 59 20.00 -17.26 -6.21
N GLN A 60 20.44 -17.34 -4.94
CA GLN A 60 21.70 -16.73 -4.48
C GLN A 60 22.94 -17.20 -5.27
N ASP A 61 22.93 -18.43 -5.77
CA ASP A 61 24.02 -19.00 -6.57
C ASP A 61 23.98 -18.59 -8.06
N ASP A 62 22.82 -18.11 -8.55
CA ASP A 62 22.65 -17.55 -9.89
C ASP A 62 22.65 -16.02 -9.80
N LYS A 63 23.84 -15.44 -9.99
CA LYS A 63 24.08 -14.00 -9.87
C LYS A 63 23.16 -13.17 -10.77
N GLU A 64 22.83 -13.61 -11.96
CA GLU A 64 22.00 -12.83 -12.88
C GLU A 64 20.55 -12.77 -12.38
N GLU A 65 20.00 -13.93 -12.03
CA GLU A 65 18.61 -14.03 -11.57
C GLU A 65 18.41 -13.42 -10.18
N PHE A 66 19.39 -13.56 -9.28
CA PHE A 66 19.41 -12.90 -7.96
C PHE A 66 19.22 -11.39 -8.07
N VAL A 67 20.03 -10.74 -8.91
CA VAL A 67 20.04 -9.28 -9.09
C VAL A 67 18.76 -8.81 -9.74
N LYS A 68 18.30 -9.52 -10.76
CA LYS A 68 17.04 -9.22 -11.43
C LYS A 68 15.85 -9.27 -10.46
N ALA A 69 15.79 -10.29 -9.60
CA ALA A 69 14.76 -10.42 -8.58
C ALA A 69 14.84 -9.28 -7.53
N LEU A 70 16.04 -8.96 -7.03
CA LEU A 70 16.22 -7.83 -6.11
C LEU A 70 15.84 -6.49 -6.73
N THR A 71 16.19 -6.26 -8.00
CA THR A 71 15.82 -5.04 -8.73
C THR A 71 14.30 -4.93 -8.86
N SER A 72 13.63 -6.06 -9.14
CA SER A 72 12.17 -6.14 -9.20
C SER A 72 11.54 -5.80 -7.84
N ALA A 73 12.00 -6.47 -6.77
CA ALA A 73 11.55 -6.21 -5.40
C ALA A 73 11.71 -4.74 -5.00
N TYR A 74 12.89 -4.16 -5.29
CA TYR A 74 13.17 -2.74 -5.03
C TYR A 74 12.16 -1.81 -5.71
N GLY A 75 11.90 -2.02 -7.01
CA GLY A 75 10.96 -1.20 -7.76
C GLY A 75 9.55 -1.25 -7.17
N ILE A 76 9.11 -2.42 -6.75
CA ILE A 76 7.79 -2.63 -6.12
C ILE A 76 7.74 -1.91 -4.77
N ILE A 77 8.74 -2.12 -3.91
CA ILE A 77 8.84 -1.49 -2.58
C ILE A 77 8.84 0.04 -2.70
N TYR A 78 9.62 0.58 -3.64
CA TYR A 78 9.67 2.02 -3.89
C TYR A 78 8.33 2.57 -4.40
N HIS A 79 7.63 1.84 -5.26
CA HIS A 79 6.30 2.23 -5.71
C HIS A 79 5.31 2.29 -4.54
N ILE A 80 5.34 1.29 -3.65
CA ILE A 80 4.50 1.24 -2.46
C ILE A 80 4.86 2.37 -1.48
N GLU A 81 6.14 2.68 -1.36
CA GLU A 81 6.62 3.79 -0.56
C GLU A 81 6.01 5.10 -1.04
N ILE A 82 6.09 5.39 -2.35
CA ILE A 82 5.44 6.56 -2.93
C ILE A 82 3.94 6.55 -2.61
N LEU A 83 3.26 5.43 -2.82
CA LEU A 83 1.81 5.29 -2.58
C LEU A 83 1.42 5.63 -1.13
N THR A 84 2.26 5.27 -0.17
CA THR A 84 1.98 5.36 1.28
C THR A 84 2.56 6.62 1.94
N ARG A 85 3.29 7.45 1.19
CA ARG A 85 3.80 8.73 1.71
C ARG A 85 2.67 9.69 2.06
N SER A 86 2.83 10.42 3.16
CA SER A 86 1.86 11.41 3.63
C SER A 86 1.69 12.61 2.69
N ASP A 87 2.70 12.95 1.89
CA ASP A 87 2.71 14.07 0.96
C ASP A 87 2.32 13.70 -0.49
N ASN A 88 2.03 12.43 -0.77
CA ASN A 88 1.56 12.00 -2.09
C ASN A 88 0.16 12.59 -2.38
N PRO A 89 -0.14 13.06 -3.61
CA PRO A 89 -1.50 13.43 -4.01
C PRO A 89 -2.61 12.42 -3.67
N MET A 90 -2.27 11.12 -3.62
CA MET A 90 -3.16 10.02 -3.22
C MET A 90 -3.48 10.02 -1.73
N SER A 91 -2.67 10.65 -0.88
CA SER A 91 -2.95 10.81 0.55
C SER A 91 -4.21 11.63 0.82
N LYS A 92 -4.64 12.45 -0.15
CA LYS A 92 -5.94 13.16 -0.14
C LYS A 92 -7.13 12.21 -0.17
N TYR A 93 -6.94 11.00 -0.69
CA TYR A 93 -7.97 9.96 -0.76
C TYR A 93 -7.80 8.99 0.41
N VAL A 94 -6.59 8.46 0.66
CA VAL A 94 -6.32 7.48 1.72
C VAL A 94 -5.32 8.00 2.74
N GLU A 95 -5.73 7.99 4.01
CA GLU A 95 -4.81 8.21 5.12
C GLU A 95 -4.15 6.89 5.53
N PHE A 96 -2.94 6.63 5.05
CA PHE A 96 -2.15 5.50 5.54
C PHE A 96 -1.60 5.82 6.95
N PRO A 97 -1.65 4.86 7.88
CA PRO A 97 -0.96 4.97 9.16
C PRO A 97 0.53 5.29 8.99
N LYS A 98 1.06 6.17 9.85
CA LYS A 98 2.40 6.78 9.69
C LYS A 98 3.53 5.76 9.57
N ASN A 99 3.41 4.59 10.21
CA ASN A 99 4.51 3.64 10.26
C ASN A 99 4.54 2.70 9.06
N ILE A 100 3.45 2.59 8.30
CA ILE A 100 3.40 1.77 7.08
C ILE A 100 4.48 2.20 6.08
N ASN A 101 4.78 3.50 5.97
CA ASN A 101 5.80 3.96 5.05
C ASN A 101 7.23 3.53 5.46
N LYS A 102 7.50 3.30 6.75
CA LYS A 102 8.85 2.96 7.28
C LYS A 102 9.41 1.68 6.66
N ILE A 103 8.61 0.62 6.56
CA ILE A 103 9.06 -0.65 5.98
C ILE A 103 9.30 -0.57 4.46
N ASN A 104 8.72 0.45 3.81
CA ASN A 104 8.84 0.66 2.38
C ASN A 104 9.93 1.67 2.02
N ALA A 105 10.52 2.36 2.99
CA ALA A 105 11.56 3.37 2.77
C ALA A 105 12.87 2.72 2.28
N PRO A 106 13.36 3.05 1.07
CA PRO A 106 14.58 2.47 0.49
C PRO A 106 15.84 2.61 1.37
N LEU A 107 15.92 3.70 2.14
CA LEU A 107 17.05 4.00 3.04
C LEU A 107 16.98 3.20 4.35
N GLN A 108 15.79 2.77 4.79
CA GLN A 108 15.62 1.89 5.96
C GLN A 108 15.72 0.41 5.56
N SER A 109 15.41 0.08 4.31
CA SER A 109 15.74 -1.19 3.66
C SER A 109 17.17 -1.17 3.11
N MET A 110 18.16 -0.83 3.94
CA MET A 110 19.58 -0.83 3.55
C MET A 110 20.01 -2.13 2.82
N SER A 111 19.33 -3.26 3.02
CA SER A 111 19.59 -4.50 2.28
C SER A 111 19.27 -4.43 0.77
N VAL A 112 18.32 -3.61 0.33
CA VAL A 112 17.86 -3.53 -1.08
C VAL A 112 18.46 -2.32 -1.81
N GLY A 113 18.61 -1.18 -1.14
CA GLY A 113 19.25 0.01 -1.73
C GLY A 113 20.77 -0.16 -1.91
N THR A 114 21.45 -0.81 -0.96
CA THR A 114 22.91 -0.97 -1.00
C THR A 114 23.37 -2.10 -1.92
N SER A 115 22.49 -3.04 -2.26
CA SER A 115 22.76 -4.12 -3.23
C SER A 115 22.67 -3.65 -4.69
N LEU A 116 22.07 -2.48 -4.96
CA LEU A 116 21.88 -1.94 -6.32
C LEU A 116 22.83 -0.80 -6.72
N PHE A 117 23.39 -0.03 -5.77
CA PHE A 117 24.06 1.24 -6.09
C PHE A 117 25.59 1.26 -6.03
N ASP A 118 26.23 0.35 -5.31
CA ASP A 118 27.69 0.21 -5.35
C ASP A 118 28.06 -1.10 -6.06
N ASP A 119 29.34 -1.25 -6.43
CA ASP A 119 30.00 -2.49 -6.87
C ASP A 119 29.85 -3.66 -5.83
N ALA A 120 28.62 -4.04 -5.49
CA ALA A 120 28.26 -4.78 -4.28
C ALA A 120 28.20 -6.29 -4.49
N MET A 121 28.23 -6.78 -5.75
CA MET A 121 28.23 -8.23 -5.99
C MET A 121 29.54 -8.93 -5.61
N ASP A 122 30.68 -8.24 -5.64
CA ASP A 122 31.94 -8.80 -5.13
C ASP A 122 32.04 -8.69 -3.59
N ARG A 123 31.02 -8.08 -2.95
CA ARG A 123 30.95 -7.78 -1.52
C ARG A 123 29.68 -8.29 -0.83
N LEU A 124 28.85 -9.08 -1.50
CA LEU A 124 27.74 -9.82 -0.89
C LEU A 124 28.32 -10.81 0.11
N ASN A 125 28.58 -10.31 1.31
CA ASN A 125 29.03 -11.12 2.43
C ASN A 125 27.80 -11.74 3.12
N VAL A 126 28.06 -12.75 3.93
CA VAL A 126 27.04 -13.46 4.71
C VAL A 126 26.15 -12.51 5.52
N LYS A 127 26.68 -11.36 5.96
CA LYS A 127 25.94 -10.36 6.73
C LYS A 127 24.83 -9.70 5.90
N TRP A 128 25.08 -9.34 4.65
CA TRP A 128 24.08 -8.73 3.77
C TRP A 128 22.93 -9.70 3.44
N ILE A 129 23.25 -10.98 3.20
CA ILE A 129 22.24 -12.02 3.00
C ILE A 129 21.37 -12.18 4.25
N GLN A 130 21.96 -12.21 5.44
CA GLN A 130 21.20 -12.26 6.70
C GLN A 130 20.28 -11.05 6.90
N GLU A 131 20.74 -9.85 6.52
CA GLU A 131 19.91 -8.64 6.58
C GLU A 131 18.75 -8.68 5.56
N LEU A 132 19.00 -9.24 4.37
CA LEU A 132 17.96 -9.48 3.37
C LEU A 132 16.93 -10.50 3.87
N GLU A 133 17.36 -11.65 4.38
CA GLU A 133 16.47 -12.67 4.98
C GLU A 133 15.61 -12.10 6.10
N LYS A 134 16.21 -11.28 6.97
CA LYS A 134 15.49 -10.60 8.05
C LYS A 134 14.45 -9.63 7.51
N TYR A 135 14.79 -8.84 6.49
CA TYR A 135 13.84 -7.93 5.85
C TYR A 135 12.70 -8.69 5.16
N THR A 136 13.00 -9.76 4.42
CA THR A 136 12.01 -10.65 3.82
C THR A 136 11.07 -11.23 4.87
N SER A 137 11.59 -11.60 6.04
CA SER A 137 10.76 -12.05 7.17
C SER A 137 9.80 -10.96 7.69
N TYR A 138 10.22 -9.70 7.73
CA TYR A 138 9.33 -8.58 8.09
C TYR A 138 8.23 -8.36 7.06
N ILE A 139 8.57 -8.39 5.77
CA ILE A 139 7.58 -8.28 4.68
C ILE A 139 6.61 -9.47 4.73
N SER A 140 7.11 -10.69 4.98
CA SER A 140 6.27 -11.89 5.16
C SER A 140 5.26 -11.76 6.30
N GLN A 141 5.69 -11.19 7.44
CA GLN A 141 4.79 -10.90 8.57
C GLN A 141 3.74 -9.83 8.20
N VAL A 142 4.13 -8.78 7.47
CA VAL A 142 3.19 -7.77 6.96
C VAL A 142 2.17 -8.38 6.01
N VAL A 143 2.61 -9.19 5.04
CA VAL A 143 1.73 -9.90 4.10
C VAL A 143 0.77 -10.82 4.83
N THR A 144 1.26 -11.58 5.80
CA THR A 144 0.45 -12.47 6.64
C THR A 144 -0.58 -11.68 7.45
N LYS A 145 -0.20 -10.52 8.00
CA LYS A 145 -1.09 -9.67 8.79
C LYS A 145 -2.15 -9.00 7.90
N LEU A 146 -1.75 -8.56 6.70
CA LEU A 146 -2.65 -8.03 5.69
C LEU A 146 -3.65 -9.06 5.23
N ASP A 147 -3.23 -10.30 5.00
CA ASP A 147 -4.05 -11.42 4.51
C ASP A 147 -5.06 -10.95 3.45
N PHE A 148 -4.55 -10.72 2.24
CA PHE A 148 -5.30 -10.09 1.17
C PHE A 148 -6.67 -10.74 0.97
N GLN A 149 -6.74 -12.07 0.98
CA GLN A 149 -7.99 -12.79 0.69
C GLN A 149 -9.01 -12.65 1.82
N ASN A 150 -8.60 -12.82 3.08
CA ASN A 150 -9.57 -12.90 4.17
C ASN A 150 -9.82 -11.56 4.88
N ARG A 151 -8.92 -10.58 4.77
CA ARG A 151 -8.95 -9.34 5.56
C ARG A 151 -8.94 -8.06 4.75
N ILE A 152 -8.58 -8.09 3.46
CA ILE A 152 -8.62 -6.88 2.60
C ILE A 152 -9.68 -6.99 1.50
N ASN A 153 -9.65 -8.07 0.71
CA ASN A 153 -10.49 -8.23 -0.47
C ASN A 153 -11.98 -8.31 -0.08
N GLY A 154 -12.82 -7.54 -0.76
CA GLY A 154 -14.26 -7.47 -0.51
C GLY A 154 -14.67 -6.86 0.85
N LYS A 155 -13.73 -6.48 1.73
CA LYS A 155 -14.04 -5.88 3.04
C LYS A 155 -14.52 -4.44 2.94
N SER A 156 -15.20 -3.96 3.97
CA SER A 156 -15.56 -2.56 4.11
C SER A 156 -14.30 -1.69 4.28
N LEU A 157 -14.40 -0.40 3.97
CA LEU A 157 -13.27 0.51 4.10
C LEU A 157 -12.81 0.63 5.57
N ASN A 158 -13.75 0.59 6.51
CA ASN A 158 -13.44 0.63 7.95
C ASN A 158 -12.66 -0.61 8.40
N GLU A 159 -13.07 -1.81 7.95
CA GLU A 159 -12.33 -3.05 8.22
C GLU A 159 -10.93 -3.00 7.61
N GLN A 160 -10.79 -2.52 6.37
CA GLN A 160 -9.48 -2.35 5.73
C GLN A 160 -8.58 -1.41 6.53
N TYR A 161 -9.09 -0.27 7.01
CA TYR A 161 -8.30 0.63 7.87
C TYR A 161 -7.91 0.01 9.21
N HIS A 162 -8.80 -0.79 9.81
CA HIS A 162 -8.45 -1.52 11.03
C HIS A 162 -7.26 -2.45 10.80
N VAL A 163 -7.25 -3.19 9.69
CA VAL A 163 -6.12 -4.05 9.30
C VAL A 163 -4.85 -3.23 9.08
N LEU A 164 -4.94 -2.08 8.39
CA LEU A 164 -3.79 -1.20 8.19
C LEU A 164 -3.22 -0.67 9.52
N ASN A 165 -4.07 -0.35 10.50
CA ASN A 165 -3.60 0.05 11.83
C ASN A 165 -2.86 -1.09 12.53
N GLU A 166 -3.39 -2.31 12.51
CA GLU A 166 -2.68 -3.44 13.10
C GLU A 166 -1.35 -3.75 12.39
N VAL A 167 -1.28 -3.56 11.07
CA VAL A 167 -0.02 -3.66 10.31
C VAL A 167 0.94 -2.55 10.74
N SER A 168 0.46 -1.33 10.95
CA SER A 168 1.25 -0.21 11.46
C SER A 168 1.82 -0.48 12.85
N ASP A 169 1.03 -1.11 13.73
CA ASP A 169 1.46 -1.49 15.07
C ASP A 169 2.54 -2.58 15.01
N LEU A 170 2.34 -3.58 14.16
CA LEU A 170 3.33 -4.63 13.89
C LEU A 170 4.67 -4.04 13.40
N ILE A 171 4.63 -3.07 12.49
CA ILE A 171 5.83 -2.43 11.94
C ILE A 171 6.61 -1.65 13.02
N ASP A 172 5.92 -1.08 14.02
CA ASP A 172 6.60 -0.38 15.12
C ASP A 172 7.40 -1.32 16.03
N GLU A 173 7.04 -2.60 16.07
CA GLU A 173 7.81 -3.62 16.80
C GLU A 173 9.07 -4.04 16.03
N PHE A 174 9.16 -3.75 14.73
CA PHE A 174 10.32 -4.11 13.93
C PHE A 174 11.51 -3.22 14.26
N LYS A 175 12.68 -3.84 14.45
CA LYS A 175 13.96 -3.16 14.64
C LYS A 175 14.52 -2.71 13.28
N LEU A 176 13.78 -1.86 12.57
CA LEU A 176 14.22 -1.23 11.33
C LEU A 176 15.30 -0.19 11.66
N HIS A 177 16.41 -0.19 10.93
CA HIS A 177 17.47 0.80 11.12
C HIS A 177 16.92 2.19 10.80
N LYS A 178 17.24 3.17 11.66
CA LYS A 178 16.83 4.57 11.48
C LYS A 178 17.61 5.25 10.38
#